data_AF-A0A929YFR4-F1
#
_entry.id   AF-A0A929YFR4-F1
#
_cell.length_a   1.000
_cell.length_b   1.000
_cell.length_c   1.000
_cell.angle_alpha   90.00
_cell.angle_beta   90.00
_cell.angle_gamma   90.00
#
_symmetry.space_group_name_H-M   'P 1'
#
loop_
_entity.id
_entity.type
_entity.pdbx_description
1 polymer ?
#
loop_
_entity_poly.entity_id
_entity_poly.type
_entity_poly.pdbx_seq_one_letter_code
_entity_poly.pdbx_strand_id
1 'polypeptide(L)'
;ATDDRNSKDKAQTVIVTGIPSLNRSTGEKEMVNLILNQAGIIGRSSTRRHGAEESEQGTSYSGTGDLLAAIVLCDLLRGRKIEDAVRLATVFLSRSVADTVREETDRNGGIHFETHLSMLLPESVPPTRPGDLL
;
A
#
# COMPACT_ATOMS: atom_id res chain seq x y z
N ALA A 1 16.78 -17.78 37.77
CA ALA A 1 15.93 -17.75 36.56
C ALA A 1 14.88 -16.66 36.78
N THR A 2 15.22 -15.42 36.40
CA THR A 2 14.29 -14.30 36.47
C THR A 2 13.46 -14.33 35.19
N ASP A 3 12.18 -14.62 35.38
CA ASP A 3 11.12 -14.63 34.40
C ASP A 3 10.93 -13.22 33.84
N ASP A 4 11.47 -12.98 32.64
CA ASP A 4 11.50 -11.69 31.96
C ASP A 4 10.15 -11.39 31.27
N ARG A 5 9.04 -11.65 31.98
CA ARG A 5 7.67 -11.35 31.55
C ARG A 5 7.32 -9.87 31.73
N ASN A 6 8.20 -8.98 31.31
CA ASN A 6 7.89 -7.56 31.15
C ASN A 6 7.76 -7.22 29.66
N SER A 7 6.92 -7.94 28.92
CA SER A 7 6.47 -7.54 27.57
C SER A 7 5.40 -6.43 27.69
N LYS A 8 5.74 -5.32 28.35
CA LYS A 8 4.88 -4.14 28.42
C LYS A 8 4.70 -3.57 27.01
N ASP A 9 3.47 -3.61 26.51
CA ASP A 9 2.92 -2.82 25.40
C ASP A 9 3.87 -2.52 24.25
N LYS A 10 4.35 -3.56 23.54
CA LYS A 10 4.89 -3.32 22.20
C LYS A 10 3.73 -2.88 21.32
N ALA A 11 3.64 -1.58 21.05
CA ALA A 11 2.60 -0.98 20.21
C ALA A 11 2.54 -1.72 18.86
N GLN A 12 1.52 -2.54 18.69
CA GLN A 12 1.28 -3.27 17.44
C GLN A 12 0.69 -2.31 16.42
N THR A 13 1.21 -2.35 15.20
CA THR A 13 0.66 -1.61 14.06
C THR A 13 -0.11 -2.58 13.16
N VAL A 14 -1.30 -2.17 12.75
CA VAL A 14 -2.17 -2.91 11.82
C VAL A 14 -2.32 -2.07 10.56
N ILE A 15 -2.19 -2.71 9.40
CA ILE A 15 -2.51 -2.10 8.11
C ILE A 15 -3.77 -2.77 7.57
N VAL A 16 -4.82 -1.98 7.34
CA VAL A 16 -6.04 -2.44 6.67
C VAL A 16 -5.98 -2.02 5.21
N THR A 17 -5.88 -2.98 4.31
CA THR A 17 -5.69 -2.74 2.88
C THR A 17 -6.98 -2.88 2.10
N GLY A 18 -7.03 -2.29 0.91
CA GLY A 18 -8.10 -2.59 -0.05
C GLY A 18 -9.45 -1.93 0.28
N ILE A 19 -9.44 -0.80 0.99
CA ILE A 19 -10.67 -0.07 1.35
C ILE A 19 -11.10 0.81 0.17
N PRO A 20 -12.24 0.53 -0.48
CA PRO A 20 -12.75 1.41 -1.53
C PRO A 20 -13.22 2.74 -0.91
N SER A 21 -12.85 3.85 -1.56
CA SER A 21 -13.28 5.19 -1.16
C SER A 21 -13.63 6.05 -2.37
N LEU A 22 -14.34 7.16 -2.14
CA LEU A 22 -14.64 8.16 -3.14
C LEU A 22 -14.02 9.48 -2.69
N ASN A 23 -13.11 10.00 -3.49
CA ASN A 23 -12.57 11.32 -3.30
C ASN A 23 -13.66 12.35 -3.64
N ARG A 24 -14.21 13.02 -2.62
CA ARG A 24 -15.34 13.94 -2.81
C ARG A 24 -14.98 15.23 -3.54
N SER A 25 -13.71 15.64 -3.57
CA SER A 25 -13.29 16.86 -4.28
C SER A 25 -13.03 16.61 -5.76
N THR A 26 -12.53 15.42 -6.13
CA THR A 26 -12.22 15.07 -7.53
C THR A 26 -13.27 14.17 -8.18
N GLY A 27 -14.13 13.52 -7.38
CA GLY A 27 -15.07 12.50 -7.85
C GLY A 27 -14.40 11.14 -8.16
N GLU A 28 -13.10 10.99 -7.90
CA GLU A 28 -12.35 9.78 -8.24
C GLU A 28 -12.58 8.65 -7.24
N LYS A 29 -12.76 7.44 -7.76
CA LYS A 29 -12.73 6.21 -6.94
C LYS A 29 -11.29 5.95 -6.50
N GLU A 30 -11.07 5.76 -5.21
CA GLU A 30 -9.78 5.47 -4.60
C GLU A 30 -9.76 4.07 -3.99
N MET A 31 -8.55 3.50 -3.92
CA MET A 31 -8.23 2.39 -3.05
C MET A 31 -7.36 2.90 -1.90
N VAL A 32 -7.77 2.62 -0.67
CA VAL A 32 -7.17 3.17 0.56
C VAL A 32 -6.54 2.05 1.40
N ASN A 33 -5.36 2.34 1.94
CA ASN A 33 -4.68 1.60 2.98
C ASN A 33 -4.65 2.44 4.26
N LEU A 34 -5.19 1.94 5.36
CA LEU A 34 -5.17 2.62 6.67
C LEU A 34 -4.13 1.99 7.58
N ILE A 35 -3.40 2.83 8.32
CA ILE A 35 -2.39 2.42 9.29
C ILE A 35 -2.91 2.79 10.68
N LEU A 36 -3.01 1.80 11.56
CA LEU A 36 -3.61 1.97 12.87
C LEU A 36 -2.71 1.36 13.97
N ASN A 37 -2.79 1.93 15.15
CA ASN A 37 -2.26 1.33 16.38
C ASN A 37 -3.25 1.56 17.54
N GLN A 38 -2.80 1.35 18.78
CA GLN A 38 -3.62 1.54 19.98
C GLN A 38 -4.13 2.98 20.17
N ALA A 39 -3.46 3.98 19.58
CA ALA A 39 -3.87 5.39 19.63
C ALA A 39 -4.90 5.75 18.54
N GLY A 40 -5.22 4.84 17.62
CA GLY A 40 -6.16 5.07 16.52
C GLY A 40 -5.46 5.06 15.16
N ILE A 41 -5.98 5.86 14.22
CA ILE A 41 -5.41 6.00 12.88
C ILE A 41 -4.15 6.87 12.97
N ILE A 42 -3.02 6.33 12.54
CA ILE A 42 -1.72 7.01 12.55
C ILE A 42 -1.23 7.35 11.13
N GLY A 43 -1.89 6.83 10.10
CA GLY A 43 -1.56 7.15 8.72
C GLY A 43 -2.56 6.58 7.73
N ARG A 44 -2.51 7.13 6.52
CA ARG A 44 -3.32 6.72 5.38
C ARG A 44 -2.47 6.80 4.12
N SER A 45 -2.67 5.86 3.21
CA SER A 45 -2.23 6.01 1.83
C SER A 45 -3.39 5.67 0.90
N SER A 46 -3.51 6.39 -0.20
CA SER A 46 -4.50 6.08 -1.22
C SER A 46 -3.95 6.27 -2.63
N THR A 47 -4.56 5.56 -3.57
CA THR A 47 -4.34 5.75 -5.00
C THR A 47 -5.68 5.75 -5.71
N ARG A 48 -5.74 6.40 -6.87
CA ARG A 48 -6.83 6.17 -7.83
C ARG A 48 -6.98 4.66 -8.07
N ARG A 49 -8.23 4.20 -8.05
CA ARG A 49 -8.60 2.83 -8.42
C ARG A 49 -8.61 2.73 -9.94
N HIS A 50 -7.73 1.90 -10.48
CA HIS A 50 -7.68 1.59 -11.90
C HIS A 50 -8.57 0.38 -12.21
N GLY A 51 -9.33 0.43 -13.32
CA GLY A 51 -10.24 -0.64 -13.74
C GLY A 51 -11.57 -0.11 -14.28
N ALA A 52 -12.24 -0.90 -15.12
CA ALA A 52 -13.49 -0.51 -15.78
C ALA A 52 -14.59 -0.14 -14.76
N GLU A 53 -15.28 0.96 -15.05
CA GLU A 53 -16.54 1.26 -14.40
C GLU A 53 -17.53 0.10 -14.68
N GLU A 54 -18.44 -0.18 -13.74
CA GLU A 54 -19.68 -0.96 -13.95
C GLU A 54 -19.80 -2.43 -13.52
N SER A 55 -18.82 -3.10 -12.90
CA SER A 55 -19.16 -4.32 -12.14
C SER A 55 -18.81 -4.18 -10.66
N GLU A 56 -19.83 -4.12 -9.81
CA GLU A 56 -19.75 -4.17 -8.35
C GLU A 56 -19.05 -5.42 -7.81
N GLN A 57 -18.72 -6.39 -8.68
CA GLN A 57 -17.90 -7.56 -8.36
C GLN A 57 -16.48 -7.46 -8.95
N GLY A 58 -15.50 -7.17 -8.09
CA GLY A 58 -14.13 -7.67 -8.24
C GLY A 58 -13.15 -6.84 -9.09
N THR A 59 -12.54 -5.82 -8.49
CA THR A 59 -11.34 -5.13 -9.04
C THR A 59 -10.06 -5.47 -8.25
N SER A 60 -10.07 -6.56 -7.49
CA SER A 60 -8.91 -6.97 -6.70
C SER A 60 -8.04 -7.89 -7.55
N TYR A 61 -6.83 -7.44 -7.90
CA TYR A 61 -5.85 -8.26 -8.59
C TYR A 61 -5.22 -9.23 -7.60
N SER A 62 -5.07 -10.49 -8.02
CA SER A 62 -4.46 -11.55 -7.20
C SER A 62 -3.05 -11.16 -6.77
N GLY A 63 -2.66 -11.49 -5.54
CA GLY A 63 -1.32 -11.24 -5.01
C GLY A 63 -0.97 -9.79 -4.62
N THR A 64 -1.87 -8.81 -4.84
CA THR A 64 -1.58 -7.40 -4.47
C THR A 64 -1.37 -7.18 -2.97
N GLY A 65 -2.08 -7.94 -2.13
CA GLY A 65 -1.87 -7.95 -0.68
C GLY A 65 -0.51 -8.52 -0.28
N ASP A 66 -0.07 -9.59 -0.94
CA ASP A 66 1.23 -10.22 -0.70
C ASP A 66 2.37 -9.29 -1.09
N LEU A 67 2.26 -8.63 -2.25
CA LEU A 67 3.20 -7.60 -2.69
C LEU A 67 3.26 -6.42 -1.71
N LEU A 68 2.11 -5.93 -1.24
CA LEU A 68 2.07 -4.86 -0.24
C LEU A 68 2.80 -5.28 1.04
N ALA A 69 2.47 -6.47 1.57
CA ALA A 69 3.06 -6.97 2.80
C ALA A 69 4.58 -7.17 2.65
N ALA A 70 5.04 -7.73 1.53
CA ALA A 70 6.45 -7.94 1.25
C ALA A 70 7.24 -6.63 1.18
N ILE A 71 6.72 -5.62 0.46
CA ILE A 71 7.36 -4.31 0.33
C ILE A 71 7.43 -3.62 1.69
N VAL A 72 6.31 -3.58 2.43
CA VAL A 72 6.25 -2.95 3.75
C VAL A 72 7.24 -3.62 4.71
N LEU A 73 7.25 -4.96 4.78
CA LEU A 73 8.19 -5.69 5.64
C LEU A 73 9.64 -5.35 5.29
N CYS A 74 10.01 -5.38 4.01
CA CYS A 74 11.37 -5.08 3.58
C CYS A 74 11.80 -3.66 3.94
N ASP A 75 10.92 -2.67 3.76
CA ASP A 75 11.24 -1.27 4.08
C ASP A 75 11.36 -1.01 5.58
N LEU A 76 10.52 -1.66 6.39
CA LEU A 76 10.66 -1.63 7.84
C LEU A 76 11.98 -2.25 8.31
N LEU A 77 12.41 -3.37 7.70
CA LEU A 77 13.71 -3.99 7.99
C LEU A 77 14.89 -3.08 7.60
N ARG A 78 14.68 -2.16 6.65
CA ARG A 78 15.65 -1.11 6.29
C ARG A 78 15.57 0.13 7.19
N GLY A 79 14.71 0.13 8.21
CA GLY A 79 14.54 1.25 9.14
C GLY A 79 13.69 2.40 8.61
N ARG A 80 12.93 2.21 7.52
CA ARG A 80 11.97 3.23 7.06
C ARG A 80 10.76 3.29 7.98
N LYS A 81 10.11 4.45 8.03
CA LYS A 81 8.86 4.64 8.76
C LYS A 81 7.73 3.86 8.08
N ILE A 82 6.75 3.41 8.86
CA ILE A 82 5.65 2.59 8.37
C ILE A 82 4.81 3.33 7.31
N GLU A 83 4.61 4.64 7.50
CA GLU A 83 3.86 5.50 6.59
C GLU A 83 4.56 5.62 5.23
N ASP A 84 5.89 5.73 5.25
CA ASP A 84 6.71 5.79 4.03
C ASP A 84 6.72 4.44 3.31
N ALA A 85 6.83 3.33 4.04
CA ALA A 85 6.79 1.98 3.50
C ALA A 85 5.43 1.66 2.84
N VAL A 86 4.32 2.00 3.49
CA VAL A 86 2.96 1.83 2.97
C VAL A 86 2.72 2.74 1.76
N ARG A 87 3.24 3.97 1.76
CA ARG A 87 3.16 4.87 0.61
C ARG A 87 3.93 4.32 -0.58
N LEU A 88 5.15 3.82 -0.39
CA LEU A 88 5.93 3.18 -1.47
C LEU A 88 5.15 2.00 -2.08
N ALA A 89 4.66 1.10 -1.23
CA ALA A 89 3.88 -0.05 -1.68
C ALA A 89 2.64 0.38 -2.47
N THR A 90 1.91 1.40 -1.98
CA THR A 90 0.72 1.92 -2.65
C THR A 90 1.03 2.49 -4.03
N VAL A 91 2.11 3.29 -4.16
CA VAL A 91 2.51 3.87 -5.46
C VAL A 91 3.01 2.80 -6.42
N PHE A 92 3.81 1.83 -5.93
CA PHE A 92 4.29 0.70 -6.74
C PHE A 92 3.13 -0.11 -7.32
N LEU A 93 2.16 -0.50 -6.49
CA LEU A 93 0.97 -1.23 -6.92
C LEU A 93 0.13 -0.41 -7.88
N SER A 94 -0.06 0.89 -7.61
CA SER A 94 -0.82 1.79 -8.46
C SER A 94 -0.29 1.81 -9.90
N ARG A 95 1.03 1.98 -10.07
CA ARG A 95 1.68 1.98 -11.38
C ARG A 95 1.58 0.62 -12.07
N SER A 96 1.84 -0.45 -11.31
CA SER A 96 1.76 -1.82 -11.82
C SER A 96 0.36 -2.17 -12.32
N VAL A 97 -0.68 -1.78 -11.58
CA VAL A 97 -2.07 -1.96 -12.01
C VAL A 97 -2.40 -1.11 -13.22
N ALA A 98 -1.92 0.14 -13.30
CA ALA A 98 -2.16 1.01 -14.45
C ALA A 98 -1.57 0.40 -15.74
N ASP A 99 -0.35 -0.14 -15.68
CA ASP A 99 0.28 -0.86 -16.79
C ASP A 99 -0.50 -2.13 -17.15
N THR A 100 -0.95 -2.91 -16.14
CA THR A 100 -1.78 -4.11 -16.34
C THR A 100 -3.09 -3.80 -17.07
N VAL A 101 -3.77 -2.70 -16.69
CA VAL A 101 -5.01 -2.25 -17.34
C VAL A 101 -4.74 -1.82 -18.79
N ARG A 102 -3.65 -1.09 -19.03
CA ARG A 102 -3.27 -0.63 -20.37
C ARG A 102 -2.96 -1.80 -21.31
N GLU A 103 -2.40 -2.88 -20.78
CA GLU A 103 -1.96 -4.06 -21.55
C GLU A 103 -3.04 -5.15 -21.62
N GLU A 104 -4.27 -4.87 -21.18
CA GLU A 104 -5.46 -5.75 -21.27
C GLU A 104 -5.22 -7.19 -20.78
N THR A 105 -4.36 -7.36 -19.77
CA THR A 105 -3.96 -8.69 -19.31
C THR A 105 -5.03 -9.34 -18.42
N ASP A 106 -5.16 -10.67 -18.47
CA ASP A 106 -6.07 -11.40 -17.60
C ASP A 106 -5.72 -11.16 -16.12
N ARG A 107 -6.74 -10.81 -15.35
CA ARG A 107 -6.70 -10.43 -13.93
C ARG A 107 -6.15 -11.55 -13.05
N ASN A 108 -6.34 -12.80 -13.50
CA ASN A 108 -5.86 -13.98 -12.79
C ASN A 108 -4.33 -14.11 -12.79
N GLY A 109 -3.65 -13.43 -13.72
CA GLY A 109 -2.18 -13.38 -13.79
C GLY A 109 -1.52 -12.46 -12.75
N GLY A 110 -2.31 -11.69 -11.98
CA GLY A 110 -1.78 -10.68 -11.07
C GLY A 110 -1.61 -9.33 -11.76
N ILE A 111 -0.53 -8.61 -11.43
CA ILE A 111 -0.23 -7.28 -11.97
C ILE A 111 1.15 -7.27 -12.63
N HIS A 112 1.34 -6.42 -13.64
CA HIS A 112 2.62 -6.18 -14.30
C HIS A 112 3.49 -5.25 -13.44
N PHE A 113 4.25 -5.84 -12.52
CA PHE A 113 5.08 -5.08 -11.58
C PHE A 113 6.57 -5.08 -11.96
N GLU A 114 6.98 -5.94 -12.89
CA GLU A 114 8.37 -6.16 -13.30
C GLU A 114 9.01 -4.88 -13.82
N THR A 115 8.26 -4.06 -14.55
CA THR A 115 8.69 -2.75 -15.08
C THR A 115 8.95 -1.71 -13.97
N HIS A 116 8.42 -1.95 -12.77
CA HIS A 116 8.49 -1.03 -11.64
C HIS A 116 9.40 -1.50 -10.51
N LEU A 117 10.04 -2.67 -10.62
CA LEU A 117 10.92 -3.21 -9.55
C LEU A 117 12.06 -2.27 -9.16
N SER A 118 12.55 -1.43 -10.07
CA SER A 118 13.56 -0.41 -9.78
C SER A 118 13.12 0.60 -8.70
N MET A 119 11.81 0.78 -8.49
CA MET A 119 11.27 1.62 -7.42
C MET A 119 11.57 1.08 -6.02
N LEU A 120 11.87 -0.22 -5.89
CA LEU A 120 12.11 -0.88 -4.60
C LEU A 120 13.59 -0.93 -4.21
N LEU A 121 14.48 -0.38 -5.04
CA LEU A 121 15.91 -0.30 -4.77
C LEU A 121 16.21 0.75 -3.67
N PRO A 122 17.30 0.60 -2.90
CA PRO A 122 17.63 1.55 -1.82
C PRO A 122 17.80 3.01 -2.30
N GLU A 123 18.21 3.23 -3.55
CA GLU A 123 18.56 4.53 -4.12
C GLU A 123 17.36 5.29 -4.75
N SER A 124 16.20 4.64 -4.89
CA SER A 124 15.03 5.19 -5.61
C SER A 124 14.16 6.16 -4.79
N VAL A 125 14.65 6.66 -3.65
CA VAL A 125 13.87 7.43 -2.67
C VAL A 125 13.26 8.69 -3.29
N PRO A 126 11.92 8.77 -3.50
CA PRO A 126 11.30 10.04 -3.83
C PRO A 126 11.35 10.93 -2.57
N PRO A 127 11.75 12.21 -2.68
CA PRO A 127 11.67 13.11 -1.54
C PRO A 127 10.23 13.17 -1.05
N THR A 128 10.03 13.00 0.26
CA THR A 128 8.73 13.20 0.92
C THR A 128 8.30 14.64 0.66
N ARG A 129 7.21 14.84 -0.10
CA ARG A 129 6.70 16.19 -0.36
C ARG A 129 5.93 16.66 0.88
N PRO A 130 6.04 17.92 1.30
CA PRO A 130 5.18 18.49 2.32
C PRO A 130 3.73 18.45 1.83
N GLY A 131 2.96 17.46 2.29
CA GLY A 131 1.60 17.17 1.82
C GLY A 131 1.21 15.70 1.93
N ASP A 132 2.18 14.78 1.88
CA ASP A 132 1.94 13.34 2.00
C ASP A 132 1.80 12.85 3.47
N LEU A 133 1.73 13.79 4.43
CA LEU A 133 1.70 13.55 5.89
C LEU A 133 0.40 14.02 6.56
N LEU A 134 -0.63 14.39 5.78
CA LEU A 134 -1.93 14.85 6.27
C LEU A 134 -3.06 13.98 5.73
#